data_AF-A0A958B318-F1
#
_entry.id   AF-A0A958B318-F1
#
_cell.length_a   1.000
_cell.length_b   1.000
_cell.length_c   1.000
_cell.angle_alpha   90.00
_cell.angle_beta   90.00
_cell.angle_gamma   90.00
#
_symmetry.space_group_name_H-M   'P 1'
#
loop_
_entity.id
_entity.type
_entity.pdbx_description
1 polymer ?
#
loop_
_entity_poly.entity_id
_entity_poly.type
_entity_poly.pdbx_seq_one_letter_code
_entity_poly.pdbx_strand_id
1 'polypeptide(L)'
;MSLSTKISDKTATIGIVGLGYVGLPHAVAFATAGFPVIGIDVNGERVAAINRGVSQIPDVPSEQLAPLVATHGMSASTDPGHL
;
A
#
# COMPACT_ATOMS: atom_id res chain seq x y z
N MET A 1 13.56 -6.36 19.48
CA MET A 1 13.76 -6.62 18.03
C MET A 1 14.09 -5.28 17.38
N SER A 2 15.19 -5.18 16.62
CA SER A 2 15.58 -3.91 15.98
C SER A 2 14.80 -3.69 14.68
N LEU A 3 14.80 -2.45 14.18
CA LEU A 3 14.27 -2.13 12.86
C LEU A 3 14.99 -2.91 11.74
N SER A 4 16.31 -3.07 11.85
CA SER A 4 17.09 -3.85 10.88
C SER A 4 16.66 -5.31 10.78
N THR A 5 16.33 -5.94 11.92
CA THR A 5 15.75 -7.30 11.93
C THR A 5 14.38 -7.29 11.26
N LYS A 6 13.50 -6.34 11.58
CA LYS A 6 12.16 -6.25 10.96
C LYS A 6 12.21 -6.05 9.45
N ILE A 7 13.16 -5.27 8.95
CA ILE A 7 13.35 -5.07 7.50
C ILE A 7 13.84 -6.36 6.84
N SER A 8 14.83 -7.03 7.44
CA SER A 8 15.36 -8.31 6.93
C SER A 8 14.29 -9.39 6.87
N ASP A 9 13.45 -9.46 7.91
CA ASP A 9 12.37 -10.43 8.03
C ASP A 9 11.08 -9.99 7.30
N LYS A 10 11.07 -8.80 6.68
CA LYS A 10 9.91 -8.19 6.01
C LYS A 10 8.68 -8.00 6.89
N THR A 11 8.88 -7.85 8.19
CA THR A 11 7.83 -7.59 9.19
C THR A 11 7.71 -6.12 9.55
N ALA A 12 8.56 -5.25 9.00
CA ALA A 12 8.40 -3.81 9.09
C ALA A 12 7.22 -3.34 8.23
N THR A 13 6.29 -2.58 8.81
CA THR A 13 5.23 -1.92 8.04
C THR A 13 5.82 -0.74 7.27
N ILE A 14 5.56 -0.69 5.96
CA ILE A 14 5.97 0.41 5.09
C ILE A 14 4.81 1.40 4.96
N GLY A 15 5.03 2.63 5.42
CA GLY A 15 4.12 3.75 5.24
C GLY A 15 4.43 4.51 3.95
N ILE A 16 3.42 4.79 3.13
CA ILE A 16 3.57 5.62 1.93
C ILE A 16 2.56 6.75 1.95
N VAL A 17 3.04 7.99 1.93
CA VAL A 17 2.20 9.19 1.94
C VAL A 17 2.07 9.75 0.52
N GLY A 18 0.82 9.81 0.04
CA GLY A 18 0.44 10.05 -1.36
C GLY A 18 0.35 8.75 -2.14
N LEU A 19 -0.81 8.45 -2.74
CA LEU A 19 -1.11 7.25 -3.54
C LEU A 19 -1.46 7.62 -4.99
N GLY A 20 -0.89 8.74 -5.46
CA GLY A 20 -0.95 9.15 -6.86
C GLY A 20 -0.09 8.29 -7.77
N TYR A 21 0.28 8.87 -8.91
CA TYR A 21 1.02 8.20 -9.98
C TYR A 21 2.34 7.57 -9.51
N VAL A 22 3.06 8.19 -8.57
CA VAL A 22 4.31 7.63 -8.03
C VAL A 22 4.04 6.71 -6.84
N GLY A 23 3.22 7.15 -5.89
CA GLY A 23 3.09 6.45 -4.62
C GLY A 23 2.41 5.07 -4.71
N LEU A 24 1.38 4.93 -5.55
CA LEU A 24 0.69 3.64 -5.68
C LEU A 24 1.58 2.55 -6.29
N PRO A 25 2.35 2.77 -7.38
CA PRO A 25 3.34 1.79 -7.85
C PRO A 25 4.34 1.37 -6.77
N HIS A 26 4.82 2.28 -5.93
CA HIS A 26 5.75 1.94 -4.85
C HIS A 26 5.07 1.10 -3.76
N ALA A 27 3.84 1.44 -3.39
CA ALA A 27 3.06 0.66 -2.42
C ALA A 27 2.89 -0.79 -2.90
N VAL A 28 2.50 -0.93 -4.15
CA VAL A 28 2.33 -2.24 -4.80
C VAL A 28 3.65 -3.00 -4.87
N ALA A 29 4.76 -2.32 -5.19
CA ALA A 29 6.08 -2.95 -5.24
C ALA A 29 6.52 -3.50 -3.87
N PHE A 30 6.36 -2.73 -2.78
CA PHE A 30 6.69 -3.18 -1.42
C PHE A 30 5.78 -4.31 -0.95
N ALA A 31 4.47 -4.22 -1.21
CA ALA A 31 3.52 -5.27 -0.87
C ALA A 31 3.82 -6.56 -1.66
N THR A 32 4.15 -6.45 -2.95
CA THR A 32 4.59 -7.59 -3.79
C THR A 32 5.89 -8.20 -3.28
N ALA A 33 6.80 -7.37 -2.75
CA ALA A 33 8.04 -7.83 -2.13
C ALA A 33 7.79 -8.56 -0.78
N GLY A 34 6.57 -8.52 -0.23
CA GLY A 34 6.15 -9.24 0.97
C GLY A 34 6.12 -8.39 2.24
N PHE A 35 6.20 -7.06 2.14
CA PHE A 35 6.04 -6.18 3.30
C PHE A 35 4.55 -5.85 3.54
N PRO A 36 4.11 -5.68 4.79
CA PRO A 36 2.87 -4.99 5.09
C PRO A 36 2.96 -3.53 4.66
N VAL A 37 1.98 -3.02 3.90
CA VAL A 37 1.97 -1.65 3.40
C VAL A 37 0.71 -0.91 3.86
N ILE A 38 0.91 0.31 4.38
CA ILE A 38 -0.16 1.26 4.67
C ILE A 38 0.05 2.51 3.82
N GLY A 39 -0.87 2.76 2.91
CA GLY A 39 -0.92 3.95 2.09
C GLY A 39 -1.76 5.05 2.73
N ILE A 40 -1.27 6.29 2.73
CA ILE A 40 -2.01 7.47 3.20
C ILE A 40 -2.27 8.39 2.02
N ASP A 41 -3.52 8.80 1.78
CA ASP A 41 -3.85 9.80 0.77
C ASP A 41 -5.02 10.67 1.23
N VAL A 42 -5.01 11.96 0.89
CA VAL A 42 -6.09 12.89 1.26
C VAL A 42 -7.37 12.66 0.44
N ASN A 43 -7.25 12.01 -0.72
CA ASN A 43 -8.38 11.72 -1.59
C ASN A 43 -9.10 10.43 -1.13
N GLY A 44 -10.24 10.60 -0.47
CA GLY A 44 -11.06 9.50 0.03
C GLY A 44 -11.61 8.56 -1.04
N GLU A 45 -11.92 9.05 -2.24
CA GLU A 45 -12.38 8.21 -3.35
C GLU A 45 -11.29 7.25 -3.82
N ARG A 46 -10.06 7.76 -3.93
CA ARG A 46 -8.87 6.97 -4.27
C ARG A 46 -8.60 5.92 -3.19
N VAL A 47 -8.63 6.31 -1.91
CA VAL A 47 -8.46 5.39 -0.78
C VAL A 47 -9.51 4.27 -0.83
N ALA A 48 -10.77 4.63 -1.05
CA ALA A 48 -11.85 3.65 -1.13
C ALA A 48 -11.72 2.73 -2.35
N ALA A 49 -11.29 3.24 -3.51
CA ALA A 49 -11.02 2.43 -4.69
C ALA A 49 -9.88 1.44 -4.44
N ILE A 50 -8.77 1.90 -3.86
CA ILE A 50 -7.62 1.06 -3.52
C ILE A 50 -8.02 -0.05 -2.56
N ASN A 51 -8.77 0.26 -1.50
CA ASN A 51 -9.24 -0.75 -0.54
C ASN A 51 -10.25 -1.74 -1.13
N ARG A 52 -10.82 -1.47 -2.32
CA ARG A 52 -11.61 -2.43 -3.11
C ARG A 52 -10.77 -3.21 -4.13
N GLY A 53 -9.46 -3.00 -4.16
CA GLY A 53 -8.57 -3.59 -5.17
C GLY A 53 -8.67 -2.92 -6.54
N VAL A 54 -9.28 -1.74 -6.64
CA VAL A 54 -9.49 -1.03 -7.90
C VAL A 54 -8.46 0.10 -8.03
N SER A 55 -7.63 0.01 -9.06
CA SER A 55 -6.65 1.05 -9.38
C SER A 55 -7.20 2.02 -10.42
N GLN A 56 -6.95 3.31 -10.17
CA GLN A 56 -7.19 4.41 -11.10
C GLN A 56 -5.88 4.94 -11.72
N ILE A 57 -4.75 4.30 -11.41
CA ILE A 57 -3.42 4.63 -11.95
C ILE A 57 -3.13 3.70 -13.12
N PRO A 58 -2.88 4.22 -14.35
CA PRO A 58 -2.65 3.38 -15.53
C PRO A 58 -1.53 2.36 -15.37
N ASP A 59 -0.47 2.73 -14.65
CA ASP A 59 0.72 1.89 -14.47
C ASP A 59 0.54 0.79 -13.41
N VAL A 60 -0.60 0.78 -12.71
CA VAL A 60 -0.95 -0.24 -11.73
C VAL A 60 -2.27 -0.85 -12.14
N PRO A 61 -2.26 -2.00 -12.83
CA PRO A 61 -3.49 -2.73 -13.15
C PRO A 61 -4.21 -3.19 -11.88
N SER A 62 -5.53 -3.22 -11.91
CA SER A 62 -6.33 -3.69 -10.75
C SER A 62 -6.06 -5.17 -10.45
N GLU A 63 -5.70 -5.94 -11.46
CA GLU A 63 -5.31 -7.35 -11.37
C GLU A 63 -4.05 -7.55 -10.51
N GLN A 64 -3.19 -6.52 -10.43
CA GLN A 64 -2.01 -6.53 -9.57
C GLN A 64 -2.34 -6.03 -8.15
N LEU A 65 -3.21 -5.04 -8.02
CA LEU A 65 -3.57 -4.46 -6.73
C LEU A 65 -4.53 -5.34 -5.92
N ALA A 66 -5.57 -5.89 -6.54
CA ALA A 66 -6.64 -6.61 -5.86
C ALA A 66 -6.14 -7.79 -5.00
N PRO A 67 -5.19 -8.64 -5.46
CA PRO A 67 -4.65 -9.70 -4.63
C PRO A 67 -3.96 -9.18 -3.37
N LEU A 68 -3.21 -8.07 -3.46
CA LEU A 68 -2.46 -7.48 -2.35
C LEU A 68 -3.38 -6.95 -1.26
N VAL A 69 -4.53 -6.40 -1.66
CA VAL A 69 -5.55 -5.92 -0.72
C VAL A 69 -6.28 -7.11 -0.09
N ALA A 70 -6.66 -8.11 -0.89
CA ALA A 70 -7.35 -9.30 -0.40
C ALA A 70 -6.52 -10.12 0.60
N THR A 71 -5.20 -10.19 0.41
CA THR A 71 -4.28 -10.89 1.33
C THR A 71 -3.83 -10.02 2.51
N HIS A 72 -4.37 -8.80 2.65
CA HIS A 72 -3.98 -7.83 3.68
C HIS A 72 -2.49 -7.40 3.59
N GLY A 73 -1.85 -7.58 2.43
CA GLY A 73 -0.52 -7.05 2.16
C GLY A 73 -0.51 -5.54 1.93
N MET A 74 -1.66 -4.95 1.58
CA MET A 74 -1.81 -3.52 1.36
C MET A 74 -3.16 -2.99 1.85
N SER A 75 -3.16 -1.83 2.51
CA SER A 75 -4.34 -1.04 2.82
C SER A 75 -4.10 0.45 2.58
N ALA A 76 -5.18 1.23 2.50
CA ALA A 76 -5.12 2.68 2.37
C ALA A 76 -5.99 3.40 3.41
N SER A 77 -5.59 4.60 3.83
CA SER A 77 -6.29 5.44 4.79
C SER A 77 -6.19 6.92 4.41
N THR A 78 -7.17 7.72 4.85
CA THR A 78 -7.06 9.18 4.85
C THR A 78 -6.50 9.73 6.17
N ASP A 79 -6.40 8.88 7.19
CA ASP A 79 -5.89 9.24 8.52
C ASP A 79 -4.41 8.82 8.65
N PRO A 80 -3.47 9.78 8.78
CA PRO A 80 -2.06 9.47 9.02
C PRO A 80 -1.79 8.77 10.36
N GLY A 81 -2.73 8.78 11.31
CA GLY A 81 -2.64 8.04 12.57
C GLY A 81 -2.66 6.52 12.42
N HIS A 82 -2.89 6.00 11.21
CA HIS A 82 -2.82 4.58 10.89
C HIS A 82 -1.39 4.07 10.55
N LEU A 83 -0.37 4.95 10.53
CA LEU A 83 1.05 4.56 10.40
C LEU A 83 1.64 4.12 11.74
#